data_AF-A0A091E752-F1
#
_entry.id   AF-A0A091E752-F1
#
_cell.length_a   1.000
_cell.length_b   1.000
_cell.length_c   1.000
_cell.angle_alpha   90.00
_cell.angle_beta   90.00
_cell.angle_gamma   90.00
#
_symmetry.space_group_name_H-M   'P 1'
#
loop_
_entity.id
_entity.type
_entity.pdbx_description
1 polymer ?
#
loop_
_entity_poly.entity_id
_entity_poly.type
_entity_poly.pdbx_seq_one_letter_code
_entity_poly.pdbx_strand_id
1 'polypeptide(L)'
;MFDLAIDALATKGRLIVIGFISGYQSPTGLSPVKAGTLPVKLLKKSASIHGFFLNHYLSEYQAAMEHLLKLCASGDLACEVDLGDLSPEGRFTGLNSIFRAVDYMYMGKNTGKIVVELPHSVNSKL
;
A
#
# COMPACT_ATOMS: atom_id res chain seq x y z
N MET A 1 14.76 0.16 3.92
CA MET A 1 13.67 0.01 4.92
C MET A 1 13.66 -1.37 5.57
N PHE A 2 13.63 -2.47 4.81
CA PHE A 2 13.61 -3.84 5.36
C PHE A 2 14.72 -4.13 6.38
N ASP A 3 15.98 -3.90 6.02
CA ASP A 3 17.12 -4.18 6.91
C ASP A 3 17.02 -3.41 8.24
N LEU A 4 16.61 -2.13 8.18
CA LEU A 4 16.41 -1.29 9.37
C LEU A 4 15.28 -1.82 10.26
N ALA A 5 14.17 -2.24 9.66
CA ALA A 5 13.04 -2.79 10.39
C ALA A 5 13.41 -4.11 11.11
N ILE A 6 14.22 -4.96 10.48
CA ILE A 6 14.78 -6.17 11.12
C ILE A 6 15.63 -5.81 12.34
N ASP A 7 16.53 -4.83 12.19
CA ASP A 7 17.41 -4.41 13.28
C ASP A 7 16.65 -3.78 14.44
N ALA A 8 15.54 -3.10 14.15
CA ALA A 8 14.67 -2.46 15.13
C ALA A 8 13.72 -3.42 15.88
N LEU A 9 13.60 -4.70 15.48
CA LEU A 9 12.69 -5.63 16.15
C LEU A 9 12.99 -5.73 17.65
N ALA A 10 11.96 -5.67 18.49
CA ALA A 10 12.08 -6.03 19.90
C ALA A 10 12.25 -7.56 20.04
N THR A 11 12.59 -8.03 21.25
CA THR A 11 12.49 -9.45 21.58
C THR A 11 11.05 -9.93 21.37
N LYS A 12 10.85 -11.02 20.62
CA LYS A 12 9.55 -11.53 20.11
C LYS A 12 8.84 -10.62 19.11
N GLY A 13 9.56 -9.66 18.53
CA GLY A 13 9.05 -8.78 17.48
C GLY A 13 8.63 -9.54 16.23
N ARG A 14 7.69 -8.96 15.48
CA ARG A 14 7.19 -9.52 14.21
C ARG A 14 7.29 -8.46 13.13
N LEU A 15 7.95 -8.82 12.04
CA LEU A 15 7.90 -8.04 10.80
C LEU A 15 6.93 -8.72 9.84
N ILE A 16 5.88 -8.02 9.42
CA ILE A 16 4.95 -8.52 8.42
C ILE A 16 5.33 -7.91 7.06
N VAL A 17 5.64 -8.76 6.09
CA VAL A 17 5.95 -8.35 4.72
C VAL A 17 4.64 -8.21 3.96
N ILE A 18 4.20 -6.96 3.82
CA ILE A 18 3.03 -6.57 3.01
C ILE A 18 3.44 -6.31 1.55
N GLY A 19 4.66 -5.78 1.35
CA GLY A 19 5.19 -5.43 0.04
C GLY A 19 6.59 -4.85 0.15
N PHE A 20 7.15 -4.51 -1.00
CA PHE A 20 8.53 -4.01 -1.14
C PHE A 20 8.64 -3.09 -2.36
N ILE A 21 7.82 -2.03 -2.36
CA ILE A 21 7.61 -1.11 -3.50
C ILE A 21 8.90 -0.54 -4.11
N SER A 22 9.97 -0.40 -3.31
CA SER A 22 11.29 0.03 -3.78
C SER A 22 11.93 -0.90 -4.83
N GLY A 23 11.41 -2.12 -5.00
CA GLY A 23 11.86 -3.10 -5.98
C GLY A 23 11.01 -3.19 -7.25
N TYR A 24 9.77 -2.69 -7.25
CA TYR A 24 8.79 -3.05 -8.31
C TYR A 24 9.15 -2.53 -9.70
N GLN A 25 9.86 -1.40 -9.80
CA GLN A 25 10.33 -0.85 -11.08
C GLN A 25 11.65 -1.49 -11.55
N SER A 26 12.27 -2.37 -10.74
CA SER A 26 13.48 -3.09 -11.17
C SER A 26 13.13 -4.20 -12.15
N PRO A 27 14.06 -4.64 -13.03
CA PRO A 27 13.80 -5.71 -13.99
C PRO A 27 13.32 -7.03 -13.36
N THR A 28 13.68 -7.30 -12.12
CA THR A 28 13.26 -8.51 -11.38
C THR A 28 12.06 -8.27 -10.47
N GLY A 29 11.65 -7.01 -10.28
CA GLY A 29 10.64 -6.62 -9.30
C GLY A 29 11.12 -6.75 -7.83
N LEU A 30 12.39 -7.10 -7.61
CA LEU A 30 12.96 -7.34 -6.28
C LEU A 30 13.79 -6.15 -5.82
N SER A 31 13.82 -5.96 -4.50
CA SER A 31 14.69 -4.99 -3.83
C SER A 31 15.82 -5.74 -3.12
N PRO A 32 17.10 -5.32 -3.29
CA PRO A 32 18.21 -5.97 -2.61
C PRO A 32 18.12 -5.76 -1.09
N VAL A 33 18.43 -6.81 -0.32
CA VAL A 33 18.41 -6.80 1.15
C VAL A 33 19.63 -7.53 1.72
N LYS A 34 20.07 -7.15 2.93
CA LYS A 34 21.20 -7.80 3.62
C LYS A 34 20.72 -9.02 4.41
N ALA A 35 20.19 -10.02 3.72
CA ALA A 35 19.56 -11.18 4.35
C ALA A 35 20.53 -12.25 4.88
N GLY A 36 21.83 -12.17 4.59
CA GLY A 36 22.80 -13.22 4.98
C GLY A 36 22.91 -13.49 6.49
N THR A 37 22.60 -12.50 7.34
CA THR A 37 22.59 -12.65 8.82
C THR A 37 21.19 -12.74 9.42
N LEU A 38 20.15 -12.80 8.58
CA LEU A 38 18.76 -12.75 9.00
C LEU A 38 18.39 -13.87 9.99
N PRO A 39 18.76 -15.15 9.77
CA PRO A 39 18.41 -16.21 10.73
C PRO A 39 18.97 -15.97 12.13
N VAL A 40 20.22 -15.48 12.21
CA VAL A 40 20.90 -15.19 13.48
C VAL A 40 20.25 -14.00 14.19
N LYS A 41 19.89 -12.94 13.45
CA LYS A 41 19.19 -11.77 14.01
C LYS A 41 17.84 -12.16 14.60
N LEU A 42 17.07 -12.98 13.90
CA LEU A 42 15.77 -13.46 14.38
C LEU A 42 15.91 -14.38 15.58
N LEU A 43 16.84 -15.35 15.53
CA LEU A 43 17.09 -16.28 16.63
C LEU A 43 17.43 -15.55 17.93
N LYS A 44 18.37 -14.59 17.88
CA LYS A 44 18.79 -13.81 19.05
C LYS A 44 17.66 -13.02 19.70
N LYS A 45 16.67 -12.63 18.92
CA LYS A 45 15.51 -11.85 19.40
C LYS A 45 14.27 -12.72 19.59
N SER A 46 14.32 -14.01 19.30
CA SER A 46 13.12 -14.86 19.15
C SER A 46 12.04 -14.20 18.30
N ALA A 47 12.46 -13.47 17.26
CA ALA A 47 11.61 -12.66 16.40
C ALA A 47 11.23 -13.43 15.14
N SER A 48 10.31 -12.87 14.34
CA SER A 48 9.77 -13.54 13.16
C SER A 48 9.51 -12.58 12.00
N ILE A 49 9.46 -13.17 10.80
CA ILE A 49 9.07 -12.50 9.56
C ILE A 49 7.94 -13.31 8.95
N HIS A 50 6.83 -12.66 8.61
CA HIS A 50 5.65 -13.30 8.05
C HIS A 50 5.26 -12.61 6.74
N GLY A 51 5.13 -13.38 5.65
CA GLY A 51 4.51 -12.87 4.44
C GLY A 51 2.99 -12.78 4.60
N PHE A 52 2.38 -11.75 4.04
CA PHE A 52 0.93 -11.64 3.93
C PHE A 52 0.56 -11.37 2.48
N PHE A 53 -0.37 -12.19 1.95
CA PHE A 53 -0.91 -12.01 0.61
C PHE A 53 -2.44 -12.11 0.71
N LEU A 54 -3.13 -11.02 0.35
CA LEU A 54 -4.56 -10.85 0.61
C LEU A 54 -5.41 -12.03 0.10
N ASN A 55 -5.08 -12.57 -1.06
CA ASN A 55 -5.85 -13.67 -1.67
C ASN A 55 -5.77 -14.99 -0.88
N HIS A 56 -4.86 -15.14 0.07
CA HIS A 56 -4.80 -16.29 0.97
C HIS A 56 -5.72 -16.15 2.21
N TYR A 57 -6.36 -14.99 2.40
CA TYR A 57 -7.20 -14.64 3.55
C TYR A 57 -8.59 -14.12 3.10
N LEU A 58 -9.12 -14.69 2.00
CA LEU A 58 -10.43 -14.29 1.48
C LEU A 58 -11.59 -14.73 2.38
N SER A 59 -11.40 -15.77 3.21
CA SER A 59 -12.37 -16.19 4.22
C SER A 59 -12.66 -15.11 5.27
N GLU A 60 -11.70 -14.21 5.49
CA GLU A 60 -11.74 -13.12 6.47
C GLU A 60 -12.21 -11.80 5.84
N TYR A 61 -12.23 -11.73 4.51
CA TYR A 61 -12.45 -10.50 3.75
C TYR A 61 -13.80 -9.86 4.05
N GLN A 62 -14.88 -10.65 4.08
CA GLN A 62 -16.23 -10.14 4.31
C GLN A 62 -16.33 -9.46 5.68
N ALA A 63 -15.93 -10.15 6.75
CA ALA A 63 -15.99 -9.62 8.11
C ALA A 63 -15.09 -8.38 8.27
N ALA A 64 -13.90 -8.38 7.67
CA ALA A 64 -13.02 -7.23 7.66
C ALA A 64 -13.65 -6.03 6.94
N MET A 65 -14.25 -6.24 5.76
CA MET A 65 -14.86 -5.17 4.98
C MET A 65 -16.07 -4.56 5.67
N GLU A 66 -16.97 -5.38 6.23
CA GLU A 66 -18.13 -4.91 6.99
C GLU A 66 -17.71 -4.02 8.17
N HIS A 67 -16.68 -4.43 8.91
CA HIS A 67 -16.16 -3.64 10.02
C HIS A 67 -15.52 -2.32 9.56
N LEU A 68 -14.70 -2.35 8.51
CA LEU A 68 -14.07 -1.15 7.96
C LEU A 68 -15.11 -0.15 7.43
N LEU A 69 -16.16 -0.63 6.75
CA LEU A 69 -17.25 0.22 6.27
C LEU A 69 -18.01 0.87 7.43
N LYS A 70 -18.25 0.13 8.51
CA LYS A 70 -18.87 0.69 9.71
C LYS A 70 -18.05 1.84 10.30
N LEU A 71 -16.74 1.63 10.48
CA LEU A 71 -15.83 2.66 11.01
C LEU A 71 -15.71 3.87 10.08
N CYS A 72 -15.71 3.65 8.77
CA CYS A 72 -15.73 4.72 7.77
C CYS A 72 -17.03 5.54 7.87
N ALA A 73 -18.19 4.88 7.90
CA ALA A 73 -19.49 5.54 7.97
C ALA A 73 -19.73 6.27 9.30
N SER A 74 -19.18 5.79 10.41
CA SER A 74 -19.26 6.47 11.71
C SER A 74 -18.26 7.61 11.87
N GLY A 75 -17.26 7.73 10.98
CA GLY A 75 -16.17 8.70 11.10
C GLY A 75 -15.06 8.29 12.08
N ASP A 76 -15.07 7.05 12.57
CA ASP A 76 -14.04 6.50 13.46
C ASP A 76 -12.76 6.10 12.73
N LEU A 77 -12.81 6.06 11.39
CA LEU A 77 -11.66 5.78 10.52
C LEU A 77 -11.49 6.91 9.50
N ALA A 78 -10.31 7.54 9.52
CA ALA A 78 -9.92 8.51 8.50
C ALA A 78 -9.64 7.79 7.16
N CYS A 79 -10.53 7.98 6.20
CA CYS A 79 -10.42 7.43 4.85
C CYS A 79 -9.85 8.48 3.89
N GLU A 80 -8.56 8.78 4.01
CA GLU A 80 -7.90 9.80 3.19
C GLU A 80 -7.79 9.40 1.72
N VAL A 81 -8.22 10.29 0.85
CA VAL A 81 -8.26 10.09 -0.60
C VAL A 81 -7.43 11.18 -1.28
N ASP A 82 -6.49 10.75 -2.12
CA ASP A 82 -5.70 11.63 -2.96
C ASP A 82 -6.21 11.55 -4.40
N LEU A 83 -6.95 12.58 -4.81
CA LEU A 83 -7.48 12.72 -6.17
C LEU A 83 -6.50 13.47 -7.09
N GLY A 84 -5.27 13.76 -6.63
CA GLY A 84 -4.27 14.46 -7.42
C GLY A 84 -4.54 15.96 -7.57
N ASP A 85 -5.42 16.55 -6.74
CA ASP A 85 -5.75 17.98 -6.82
C ASP A 85 -4.49 18.86 -6.66
N LEU A 86 -3.47 18.38 -5.94
CA LEU A 86 -2.16 19.01 -5.76
C LEU A 86 -1.07 18.46 -6.71
N SER A 87 -1.43 17.61 -7.68
CA SER A 87 -0.47 17.10 -8.66
C SER A 87 -0.13 18.18 -9.70
N PRO A 88 1.02 18.08 -10.40
CA PRO A 88 1.46 19.11 -11.36
C PRO A 88 0.44 19.41 -12.48
N GLU A 89 -0.33 18.40 -12.90
CA GLU A 89 -1.35 18.50 -13.95
C GLU A 89 -2.78 18.52 -13.36
N GLY A 90 -2.90 18.75 -12.05
CA GLY A 90 -4.15 18.74 -11.32
C GLY A 90 -4.80 17.36 -11.23
N ARG A 91 -6.10 17.38 -10.91
CA ARG A 91 -6.90 16.21 -10.56
C ARG A 91 -6.75 15.03 -11.53
N PHE A 92 -6.79 13.82 -10.99
CA PHE A 92 -6.79 12.57 -11.74
C PHE A 92 -8.19 12.27 -12.25
N THR A 93 -8.50 12.79 -13.44
CA THR A 93 -9.79 12.59 -14.11
C THR A 93 -9.63 11.84 -15.43
N GLY A 94 -10.45 10.81 -15.63
CA GLY A 94 -10.44 9.95 -16.81
C GLY A 94 -9.32 8.90 -16.80
N LEU A 95 -9.49 7.84 -17.60
CA LEU A 95 -8.53 6.72 -17.65
C LEU A 95 -7.12 7.15 -18.04
N ASN A 96 -6.99 8.19 -18.88
CA ASN A 96 -5.68 8.72 -19.28
C ASN A 96 -4.91 9.32 -18.10
N SER A 97 -5.57 9.71 -17.01
CA SER A 97 -4.87 10.22 -15.82
C SER A 97 -4.22 9.11 -14.98
N ILE A 98 -4.52 7.83 -15.24
CA ILE A 98 -3.92 6.69 -14.50
C ILE A 98 -2.40 6.70 -14.64
N PHE A 99 -1.87 7.01 -15.83
CA PHE A 99 -0.41 7.05 -16.05
C PHE A 99 0.27 8.03 -15.09
N ARG A 100 -0.26 9.25 -15.02
CA ARG A 100 0.23 10.30 -14.11
C ARG A 100 0.02 9.92 -12.64
N ALA A 101 -1.08 9.28 -12.31
CA ALA A 101 -1.38 8.81 -10.95
C ALA A 101 -0.38 7.73 -10.49
N VAL A 102 0.01 6.83 -11.38
CA VAL A 102 1.06 5.83 -11.12
C VAL A 102 2.41 6.51 -10.93
N ASP A 103 2.78 7.46 -11.79
CA ASP A 103 4.02 8.23 -11.62
C ASP A 103 4.04 8.99 -10.28
N TYR A 104 2.92 9.62 -9.92
CA TYR A 104 2.75 10.33 -8.65
C TYR A 104 2.97 9.43 -7.42
N MET A 105 2.49 8.18 -7.48
CA MET A 105 2.74 7.15 -6.47
C MET A 105 4.24 6.83 -6.35
N TYR A 106 4.91 6.57 -7.47
CA TYR A 106 6.33 6.20 -7.48
C TYR A 106 7.26 7.37 -7.14
N MET A 107 6.81 8.61 -7.36
CA MET A 107 7.47 9.82 -6.86
C MET A 107 7.27 10.04 -5.35
N GLY A 108 6.45 9.22 -4.68
CA GLY A 108 6.17 9.31 -3.25
C GLY A 108 5.44 10.59 -2.86
N LYS A 109 4.57 11.10 -3.74
CA LYS A 109 3.91 12.40 -3.56
C LYS A 109 2.54 12.32 -2.88
N ASN A 110 1.90 11.15 -2.91
CA ASN A 110 0.55 11.01 -2.41
C ASN A 110 0.46 11.01 -0.88
N THR A 111 -0.62 11.59 -0.36
CA THR A 111 -1.04 11.41 1.04
C THR A 111 -2.42 10.76 1.03
N GLY A 112 -2.50 9.51 1.49
CA GLY A 112 -3.74 8.71 1.41
C GLY A 112 -3.83 7.85 0.14
N LYS A 113 -5.04 7.35 -0.15
CA LYS A 113 -5.29 6.44 -1.27
C LYS A 113 -5.45 7.23 -2.56
N ILE A 114 -4.56 6.99 -3.53
CA ILE A 114 -4.71 7.53 -4.89
C ILE A 114 -5.98 6.96 -5.52
N VAL A 115 -6.85 7.84 -6.00
CA VAL A 115 -8.08 7.51 -6.72
C VAL A 115 -8.13 8.31 -8.02
N VAL A 116 -8.55 7.66 -9.09
CA VAL A 116 -8.83 8.30 -10.38
C VAL A 116 -10.34 8.38 -10.56
N GLU A 117 -10.84 9.58 -10.81
CA GLU A 117 -12.26 9.82 -11.04
C GLU A 117 -12.61 9.53 -12.51
N LEU A 118 -13.69 8.78 -12.72
CA LEU A 118 -14.30 8.60 -14.04
C LEU A 118 -15.65 9.33 -14.05
N PRO A 119 -15.67 10.63 -14.42
CA PRO A 119 -16.92 11.38 -14.42
C PRO A 119 -17.84 10.84 -15.52
N HIS A 120 -19.14 10.83 -15.24
CA HIS A 120 -20.15 10.45 -16.22
C HIS A 120 -20.09 11.39 -17.43
N SER A 121 -20.23 10.85 -18.64
CA SER A 121 -20.43 11.67 -19.82
C SER A 121 -21.81 12.34 -19.71
N VAL A 122 -21.84 13.67 -19.56
CA VAL A 122 -23.07 14.45 -19.74
C VAL A 122 -23.37 14.48 -21.25
N ASN A 123 -23.84 13.36 -21.78
CA ASN A 123 -24.36 13.23 -23.14
C ASN A 123 -25.56 12.27 -23.16
N SER A 124 -26.50 12.46 -22.24
CA SER A 124 -27.90 12.10 -22.52
C SER A 124 -28.49 13.18 -23.42
N LYS A 125 -28.24 13.06 -24.74
CA LYS A 125 -29.08 13.71 -25.73
C LYS A 125 -30.39 12.92 -25.81
N LEU A 126 -31.38 13.39 -25.06
CA LEU A 126 -32.79 13.25 -25.42
C LEU A 126 -33.14 14.35 -26.42
#